data_AF-A0A2T8KQV4-F1
#
_entry.id   AF-A0A2T8KQV4-F1
#
_cell.length_a   1.000
_cell.length_b   1.000
_cell.length_c   1.000
_cell.angle_alpha   90.00
_cell.angle_beta   90.00
_cell.angle_gamma   90.00
#
_symmetry.space_group_name_H-M   'P 1'
#
loop_
_entity.id
_entity.type
_entity.pdbx_description
1 polymer ?
#
loop_
_entity_poly.entity_id
_entity_poly.type
_entity_poly.pdbx_seq_one_letter_code
_entity_poly.pdbx_strand_id
1 'polypeptide(L)'
;MDSFYEHMDRHYKVPLQDMERCGLSTADDHDRYNHLKTEYHFTVAIAELFRPGTFFKRRFDDSNMQRLITMMNDRDRELIPCDTKFINWEKYLMEIHIPSVMDYESREATRARL
;
A
#
# COMPACT_ATOMS: atom_id res chain seq x y z
N MET A 1 5.40 10.31 0.55
CA MET A 1 3.96 10.65 0.45
C MET A 1 3.67 11.38 -0.86
N ASP A 2 4.47 12.37 -1.24
CA ASP A 2 4.25 13.10 -2.50
C ASP A 2 4.24 12.15 -3.72
N SER A 3 5.17 11.20 -3.78
CA SER A 3 5.23 10.12 -4.77
C SER A 3 4.03 9.17 -4.76
N PHE A 4 3.51 8.80 -3.59
CA PHE A 4 2.29 8.00 -3.45
C PHE A 4 1.09 8.77 -4.00
N TYR A 5 0.90 10.02 -3.57
CA TYR A 5 -0.21 10.84 -4.03
C TYR A 5 -0.08 11.17 -5.53
N GLU A 6 1.13 11.35 -6.05
CA GLU A 6 1.37 11.53 -7.48
C GLU A 6 1.01 10.27 -8.29
N HIS A 7 1.37 9.08 -7.77
CA HIS A 7 0.96 7.81 -8.36
C HIS A 7 -0.56 7.63 -8.31
N MET A 8 -1.20 7.87 -7.16
CA MET A 8 -2.65 7.79 -6.98
C MET A 8 -3.39 8.78 -7.88
N ASP A 9 -2.89 10.00 -8.02
CA ASP A 9 -3.49 11.00 -8.90
C ASP A 9 -3.38 10.57 -10.36
N ARG A 10 -2.20 10.11 -10.80
CA ARG A 10 -1.95 9.70 -12.19
C ARG A 10 -2.73 8.45 -12.60
N HIS A 11 -2.75 7.43 -11.76
CA HIS A 11 -3.24 6.09 -12.13
C HIS A 11 -4.67 5.79 -11.69
N TYR A 12 -5.24 6.57 -10.77
CA TYR A 12 -6.59 6.31 -10.24
C TYR A 12 -7.50 7.53 -10.37
N LYS A 13 -7.09 8.70 -9.87
CA LYS A 13 -7.94 9.90 -9.86
C LYS A 13 -8.19 10.48 -11.24
N VAL A 14 -7.15 10.64 -12.06
CA VAL A 14 -7.30 11.14 -13.44
C VAL A 14 -8.21 10.22 -14.26
N PRO A 15 -8.02 8.89 -14.28
CA PRO A 15 -8.95 7.98 -14.93
C PRO A 15 -10.40 8.08 -14.44
N LEU A 16 -10.63 8.23 -13.14
CA LEU A 16 -11.99 8.42 -12.59
C LEU A 16 -12.65 9.72 -13.10
N GLN A 17 -11.89 10.81 -13.17
CA GLN A 17 -12.37 12.09 -13.72
C GLN A 17 -12.66 12.01 -15.22
N ASP A 18 -11.83 11.29 -15.96
CA ASP A 18 -12.06 11.06 -17.39
C ASP A 18 -13.30 10.20 -17.64
N MET A 19 -13.56 9.18 -16.80
CA MET A 19 -14.80 8.39 -16.86
C MET A 19 -16.05 9.25 -16.62
N GLU A 20 -16.02 10.15 -15.64
CA GLU A 20 -17.10 11.12 -15.40
C GLU A 20 -17.34 12.04 -16.60
N ARG A 21 -16.27 12.54 -17.24
CA ARG A 21 -16.37 13.42 -18.41
C ARG A 21 -16.91 12.72 -19.65
N CYS A 22 -16.48 11.48 -19.88
CA CYS A 22 -16.93 10.67 -21.02
C CYS A 22 -18.39 10.20 -20.88
N GLY A 23 -18.96 10.32 -19.67
CA GLY A 23 -20.35 10.00 -19.38
C GLY A 23 -20.55 8.53 -19.01
N LEU A 24 -21.08 8.28 -17.81
CA LEU A 24 -21.49 6.96 -17.35
C LEU A 24 -22.83 6.63 -18.01
N SER A 25 -22.80 5.91 -19.13
CA SER A 25 -23.97 5.79 -20.02
C SER A 25 -24.81 4.55 -19.71
N THR A 26 -24.19 3.53 -19.11
CA THR A 26 -24.83 2.25 -18.78
C THR A 26 -24.79 1.99 -17.28
N ALA A 27 -25.61 1.05 -16.81
CA ALA A 27 -25.55 0.58 -15.42
C ALA A 27 -24.18 -0.03 -15.08
N ASP A 28 -23.59 -0.77 -16.02
CA ASP A 28 -22.25 -1.35 -15.88
C ASP A 28 -21.16 -0.27 -15.73
N ASP A 29 -21.25 0.82 -16.50
CA ASP A 29 -20.34 1.97 -16.36
C ASP A 29 -20.43 2.59 -14.97
N HIS A 30 -21.65 2.74 -14.44
CA HIS A 30 -21.88 3.28 -13.10
C HIS A 30 -21.33 2.35 -12.02
N ASP A 31 -21.58 1.06 -12.11
CA ASP A 31 -21.07 0.06 -11.16
C ASP A 31 -19.54 0.04 -11.16
N ARG A 32 -18.93 0.05 -12.35
CA ARG A 32 -17.47 0.10 -12.50
C ARG A 32 -16.88 1.39 -11.94
N TYR A 33 -17.48 2.54 -12.22
CA TYR A 33 -17.05 3.83 -11.66
C TYR A 33 -17.15 3.83 -10.13
N ASN A 34 -18.28 3.38 -9.57
CA ASN A 34 -18.49 3.35 -8.12
C ASN A 34 -17.52 2.39 -7.42
N HIS A 35 -17.22 1.25 -8.03
CA HIS A 35 -16.23 0.30 -7.52
C HIS A 35 -14.83 0.96 -7.44
N LEU A 36 -14.35 1.50 -8.56
CA LEU A 36 -13.04 2.16 -8.65
C LEU A 36 -12.93 3.38 -7.72
N LYS A 37 -14.01 4.16 -7.59
CA LYS A 37 -14.10 5.29 -6.66
C LYS A 37 -13.98 4.83 -5.21
N THR A 38 -14.67 3.75 -4.85
CA THR A 38 -14.60 3.17 -3.51
C THR A 38 -13.19 2.68 -3.20
N GLU A 39 -12.57 1.98 -4.14
CA GLU A 39 -11.20 1.47 -4.03
C GLU A 39 -10.17 2.61 -3.87
N TYR A 40 -10.31 3.69 -4.65
CA TYR A 40 -9.49 4.89 -4.53
C TYR A 40 -9.58 5.49 -3.12
N HIS A 41 -10.81 5.73 -2.64
CA HIS A 41 -11.01 6.32 -1.32
C HIS A 41 -10.48 5.43 -0.20
N PHE A 42 -10.70 4.12 -0.29
CA PHE A 42 -10.19 3.16 0.67
C PHE A 42 -8.66 3.16 0.71
N THR A 43 -8.01 3.11 -0.45
CA THR A 43 -6.54 3.12 -0.56
C THR A 43 -5.93 4.40 -0.01
N VAL A 44 -6.52 5.56 -0.31
CA VAL A 44 -6.09 6.86 0.25
C VAL A 44 -6.28 6.88 1.76
N ALA A 45 -7.43 6.43 2.27
CA ALA A 45 -7.73 6.40 3.70
C ALA A 45 -6.75 5.49 4.48
N ILE A 46 -6.40 4.34 3.91
CA ILE A 46 -5.37 3.46 4.46
C ILE A 46 -4.01 4.17 4.50
N ALA A 47 -3.59 4.78 3.40
CA ALA A 47 -2.33 5.52 3.37
C ALA A 47 -2.29 6.66 4.39
N GLU A 48 -3.40 7.36 4.60
CA GLU A 48 -3.54 8.39 5.63
C GLU A 48 -3.53 7.82 7.05
N LEU A 49 -4.18 6.67 7.29
CA LEU A 49 -4.13 5.96 8.57
C LEU A 49 -2.71 5.51 8.92
N PHE A 50 -1.97 5.03 7.93
CA PHE A 50 -0.58 4.63 8.10
C PHE A 50 0.38 5.82 8.10
N ARG A 51 -0.01 7.02 7.65
CA ARG A 51 0.85 8.21 7.60
C ARG A 51 1.58 8.51 8.92
N PRO A 52 0.96 8.42 10.10
CA PRO A 52 1.64 8.58 11.40
C PRO A 52 2.45 7.35 11.83
N GLY A 53 2.23 6.19 11.22
CA GLY A 53 3.02 4.98 11.48
C GLY A 53 4.24 4.91 10.57
N THR A 54 4.07 5.01 9.26
CA THR A 54 5.15 4.79 8.28
C THR A 54 6.06 6.00 8.10
N PHE A 55 5.63 7.22 8.47
CA PHE A 55 6.38 8.45 8.16
C PHE A 55 6.51 9.44 9.32
N PHE A 56 6.09 9.08 10.54
CA PHE A 56 6.34 9.90 11.71
C PHE A 56 7.80 9.73 12.12
N LYS A 57 8.56 10.81 12.15
CA LYS A 57 9.97 10.83 12.62
C LYS A 57 10.14 10.44 14.10
N ARG A 58 9.09 10.03 14.81
CA ARG A 58 9.28 9.37 16.11
C ARG A 58 9.76 7.96 15.84
N ARG A 59 10.99 7.70 16.27
CA ARG A 59 11.53 6.35 16.39
C ARG A 59 10.46 5.48 17.05
N PHE A 60 9.96 4.48 16.32
CA PHE A 60 9.44 3.30 16.98
C PHE A 60 10.53 2.85 17.95
N ASP A 61 10.14 2.58 19.20
CA ASP A 61 11.09 2.05 20.17
C ASP A 61 11.55 0.67 19.67
N ASP A 62 12.70 0.66 19.00
CA ASP A 62 13.32 -0.54 18.47
C ASP A 62 14.30 -1.16 19.47
N SER A 63 14.28 -0.74 20.75
CA SER A 63 15.22 -1.22 21.77
C SER A 63 15.23 -2.74 21.91
N ASN A 64 14.07 -3.38 21.79
CA ASN A 64 13.98 -4.85 21.82
C ASN A 64 14.62 -5.49 20.58
N MET A 65 14.42 -4.89 19.41
CA MET A 65 15.00 -5.36 18.15
C MET A 65 16.51 -5.16 18.15
N GLN A 66 16.99 -4.01 18.60
CA GLN A 66 18.42 -3.71 18.79
C GLN A 66 19.07 -4.68 19.79
N ARG A 67 18.39 -4.98 20.92
CA ARG A 67 18.85 -6.01 21.87
C ARG A 67 18.97 -7.37 21.21
N LEU A 68 17.99 -7.76 20.40
CA LEU A 68 18.03 -9.02 19.66
C LEU A 68 19.23 -9.08 18.72
N ILE A 69 19.47 -8.01 17.94
CA ILE A 69 20.62 -7.90 17.02
C ILE A 69 21.94 -8.01 17.76
N THR A 70 22.07 -7.40 18.94
CA THR A 70 23.30 -7.53 19.76
C THR A 70 23.51 -8.94 20.34
N MET A 71 22.46 -9.77 20.43
CA MET A 71 22.56 -11.16 20.88
C MET A 71 22.78 -12.15 19.73
N MET A 72 22.61 -11.73 18.47
CA MET A 72 22.84 -12.57 17.30
C MET A 72 24.34 -12.74 17.04
N ASN A 73 24.73 -13.93 16.56
CA ASN A 73 26.09 -14.13 16.08
C ASN A 73 26.29 -13.42 14.72
N ASP A 74 27.56 -13.23 14.32
CA ASP A 74 27.90 -12.47 13.12
C ASP A 74 27.25 -13.04 11.84
N ARG A 75 27.13 -14.36 11.75
CA ARG A 75 26.53 -15.05 10.61
C ARG A 75 25.03 -14.77 10.49
N ASP A 76 24.31 -14.84 11.60
CA ASP A 76 22.86 -14.58 11.63
C ASP A 76 22.57 -13.10 11.39
N ARG A 77 23.45 -12.21 11.83
CA ARG A 77 23.35 -10.77 11.58
C ARG A 77 23.54 -10.40 10.11
N GLU A 78 24.41 -11.12 9.39
CA GLU A 78 24.55 -10.98 7.92
C GLU A 78 23.35 -11.57 7.17
N LEU A 79 22.83 -12.71 7.61
CA LEU A 79 21.74 -13.41 6.94
C LEU A 79 20.37 -12.75 7.17
N ILE A 80 20.18 -12.10 8.31
CA ILE A 80 18.90 -11.53 8.72
C ILE A 80 19.14 -10.08 9.17
N PRO A 81 19.16 -9.11 8.24
CA PRO A 81 19.24 -7.70 8.58
C PRO A 81 17.93 -7.25 9.25
N CYS A 82 17.82 -7.48 10.56
CA CYS A 82 16.70 -7.10 11.43
C CYS A 82 16.67 -5.60 11.75
N ASP A 83 17.04 -4.73 10.81
CA ASP A 83 16.92 -3.29 11.01
C ASP A 83 15.98 -2.68 9.97
N THR A 84 14.78 -2.40 10.46
CA THR A 84 13.67 -1.78 9.73
C THR A 84 14.02 -0.40 9.15
N LYS A 85 15.11 0.24 9.60
CA LYS A 85 15.61 1.51 9.04
C LYS A 85 16.26 1.34 7.67
N PHE A 86 16.74 0.15 7.32
CA PHE A 86 17.32 -0.12 5.99
C PHE A 86 16.28 -0.49 4.94
N ILE A 87 15.03 -0.73 5.36
CA ILE A 87 13.94 -0.99 4.41
C ILE A 87 13.65 0.32 3.67
N ASN A 88 13.76 0.28 2.34
CA ASN A 88 13.17 1.31 1.51
C ASN A 88 11.64 1.15 1.56
N TRP A 89 11.02 1.77 2.56
CA TRP A 89 9.59 1.65 2.86
C TRP A 89 8.69 2.07 1.71
N GLU A 90 9.09 3.10 0.97
CA GLU A 90 8.37 3.53 -0.22
C GLU A 90 8.35 2.44 -1.28
N LYS A 91 9.52 1.91 -1.62
CA LYS A 91 9.64 0.81 -2.58
C LYS A 91 8.87 -0.44 -2.11
N TYR A 92 9.02 -0.81 -0.84
CA TYR A 92 8.33 -1.97 -0.27
C TYR A 92 6.80 -1.82 -0.35
N LEU A 93 6.26 -0.68 0.05
CA LEU A 93 4.81 -0.47 0.05
C LEU A 93 4.25 -0.41 -1.37
N MET A 94 4.90 0.34 -2.27
CA MET A 94 4.39 0.61 -3.63
C MET A 94 4.58 -0.56 -4.59
N GLU A 95 5.72 -1.23 -4.53
CA GLU A 95 6.07 -2.27 -5.51
C GLU A 95 5.78 -3.68 -5.01
N ILE A 96 5.69 -3.89 -3.69
CA ILE A 96 5.57 -5.23 -3.09
C ILE A 96 4.25 -5.36 -2.33
N HIS A 97 4.04 -4.57 -1.27
CA HIS A 97 2.97 -4.83 -0.30
C HIS A 97 1.57 -4.55 -0.87
N ILE A 98 1.31 -3.33 -1.35
CA ILE A 98 -0.01 -2.96 -1.88
C ILE A 98 -0.39 -3.85 -3.07
N PRO A 99 0.48 -4.07 -4.08
CA PRO A 99 0.16 -5.00 -5.18
C PRO A 99 -0.13 -6.43 -4.72
N SER A 100 0.63 -6.96 -3.76
CA SER A 100 0.40 -8.32 -3.25
C SER A 100 -0.93 -8.47 -2.52
N VAL A 101 -1.32 -7.45 -1.74
CA VAL A 101 -2.61 -7.44 -1.05
C VAL A 101 -3.75 -7.39 -2.09
N MET A 102 -3.64 -6.54 -3.11
CA MET A 102 -4.64 -6.48 -4.19
C MET A 102 -4.75 -7.82 -4.95
N ASP A 103 -3.63 -8.48 -5.24
CA ASP A 103 -3.64 -9.81 -5.87
C ASP A 103 -4.34 -10.85 -4.98
N TYR A 104 -4.03 -10.85 -3.68
CA TYR A 104 -4.66 -11.76 -2.73
C TYR A 104 -6.18 -11.56 -2.67
N GLU A 105 -6.66 -10.33 -2.51
CA GLU A 105 -8.08 -10.00 -2.49
C GLU A 105 -8.78 -10.41 -3.80
N SER A 106 -8.15 -10.17 -4.95
CA SER A 106 -8.67 -10.60 -6.26
C SER A 106 -8.83 -12.12 -6.35
N ARG A 107 -7.86 -12.87 -5.83
CA ARG A 107 -7.88 -14.34 -5.79
C ARG A 107 -8.94 -14.87 -4.85
N GLU A 108 -9.11 -14.27 -3.68
CA GLU A 108 -10.16 -14.63 -2.72
C GLU A 108 -11.56 -14.33 -3.27
N ALA A 109 -11.75 -13.16 -3.91
CA ALA A 109 -13.00 -12.83 -4.58
C ALA A 109 -13.33 -13.80 -5.73
N THR A 110 -12.30 -14.31 -6.43
CA THR A 110 -12.47 -15.34 -7.46
C THR A 110 -12.89 -16.68 -6.85
N ARG A 111 -12.28 -17.09 -5.73
CA ARG A 111 -12.64 -18.33 -5.01
C ARG A 111 -14.06 -18.29 -4.44
N ALA A 112 -14.49 -17.14 -3.93
CA ALA A 112 -15.84 -16.97 -3.38
C ALA A 112 -16.96 -17.03 -4.44
N ARG A 113 -16.62 -16.96 -5.73
CA ARG A 113 -17.57 -17.06 -6.86
C ARG A 113 -17.71 -18.47 -7.43
N LEU A 114 -16.90 -19.44 -6.98
CA LEU A 114 -16.97 -20.86 -7.34
C LEU A 114 -17.79 -21.63 -6.30
#